data_AF-A0A2M8H2Q1-F1
#
_entry.id   AF-A0A2M8H2Q1-F1
#
_cell.length_a   1.000
_cell.length_b   1.000
_cell.length_c   1.000
_cell.angle_alpha   90.00
_cell.angle_beta   90.00
_cell.angle_gamma   90.00
#
_symmetry.space_group_name_H-M   'P 1'
#
loop_
_entity.id
_entity.type
_entity.pdbx_description
1 polymer ?
#
loop_
_entity_poly.entity_id
_entity_poly.type
_entity_poly.pdbx_seq_one_letter_code
_entity_poly.pdbx_strand_id
1 'polypeptide(L)'
;MTQIESDNRLSERELSPEKKITASAAAVDLYENHLKGGCQRLLALNKILIQAERKQRIRRVLYRLGWVGGLSILVMIVSYLFIGINMLTAIGLLVAYFAGLLLHGKFSPGIVLPKKEEDELFQLNDQLRQVILDAEKENKGLLYPLLRKAGLKKEARSKGLTLEEGEIDMYQLDGGGLYQYLDAMNLLMQNRERLTK
;
A
#
# COMPACT_ATOMS: atom_id res chain seq x y z
N MET A 1 30.30 -29.24 58.64
CA MET A 1 30.51 -29.44 57.19
C MET A 1 29.27 -30.12 56.65
N THR A 2 28.28 -29.30 56.31
CA THR A 2 26.89 -29.69 56.05
C THR A 2 26.69 -29.87 54.54
N GLN A 3 25.93 -30.90 54.16
CA GLN A 3 25.47 -31.26 52.79
C GLN A 3 24.77 -30.13 51.99
N ILE A 4 24.74 -28.90 52.52
CA ILE A 4 24.07 -27.74 51.93
C ILE A 4 24.92 -27.12 50.80
N GLU A 5 26.23 -27.37 50.77
CA GLU A 5 27.13 -26.84 49.72
C GLU A 5 27.06 -27.62 48.40
N SER A 6 26.57 -28.88 48.41
CA SER A 6 26.42 -29.69 47.20
C SER A 6 25.10 -29.44 46.46
N ASP A 7 24.04 -29.04 47.16
CA ASP A 7 22.74 -28.77 46.53
C ASP A 7 22.68 -27.37 45.89
N ASN A 8 23.56 -26.45 46.30
CA ASN A 8 23.58 -25.10 45.76
C ASN A 8 24.33 -24.97 44.41
N ARG A 9 25.01 -26.03 43.95
CA ARG A 9 25.63 -26.07 42.60
C ARG A 9 24.74 -26.70 41.53
N LEU A 10 23.64 -27.34 41.94
CA LEU A 10 22.72 -28.04 41.04
C LEU A 10 21.50 -27.20 40.64
N SER A 11 21.21 -26.09 41.34
CA SER A 11 20.05 -25.24 41.07
C SER A 11 20.30 -24.05 40.11
N GLU A 12 21.53 -23.83 39.63
CA GLU A 12 21.85 -22.78 38.63
C GLU A 12 21.93 -23.31 37.19
N ARG A 13 21.59 -24.59 36.94
CA ARG A 13 21.68 -25.21 35.61
C ARG A 13 20.36 -25.48 34.90
N GLU A 14 19.25 -24.93 35.39
CA GLU A 14 17.95 -25.01 34.71
C GLU A 14 17.27 -23.65 34.58
N LEU A 15 18.01 -22.63 34.12
CA LEU A 15 17.37 -21.69 33.20
C LEU A 15 17.21 -22.42 31.88
N SER A 16 15.94 -22.73 31.55
CA SER A 16 15.50 -23.27 30.26
C SER A 16 16.31 -22.65 29.12
N PRO A 17 16.72 -23.43 28.09
CA PRO A 17 17.41 -22.86 26.96
C PRO A 17 16.45 -21.85 26.34
N GLU A 18 16.75 -20.55 26.50
CA GLU A 18 16.25 -19.53 25.59
C GLU A 18 16.49 -20.09 24.20
N LYS A 19 15.40 -20.48 23.55
CA LYS A 19 15.39 -20.99 22.20
C LYS A 19 15.93 -19.83 21.37
N LYS A 20 17.25 -19.78 21.11
CA LYS A 20 17.86 -18.82 20.19
C LYS A 20 17.18 -19.05 18.85
N ILE A 21 16.10 -18.31 18.60
CA ILE A 21 15.40 -18.30 17.35
C ILE A 21 16.45 -17.84 16.34
N THR A 22 16.83 -18.73 15.43
CA THR A 22 17.78 -18.35 14.39
C THR A 22 17.16 -17.25 13.54
N ALA A 23 17.96 -16.33 13.00
CA ALA A 23 17.44 -15.26 12.13
C ALA A 23 16.54 -15.80 11.00
N SER A 24 16.83 -17.00 10.49
CA SER A 24 15.97 -17.70 9.51
C SER A 24 14.59 -18.06 10.08
N ALA A 25 14.51 -18.55 11.32
CA ALA A 25 13.24 -18.89 11.96
C ALA A 25 12.43 -17.63 12.29
N ALA A 26 13.08 -16.55 12.74
CA ALA A 26 12.44 -15.27 12.97
C ALA A 26 11.87 -14.66 11.67
N ALA A 27 12.60 -14.75 10.56
CA ALA A 27 12.10 -14.29 9.26
C ALA A 27 10.91 -15.12 8.73
N VAL A 28 10.91 -16.44 8.97
CA VAL A 28 9.77 -17.30 8.63
C VAL A 28 8.55 -16.95 9.46
N ASP A 29 8.73 -16.74 10.76
CA ASP A 29 7.66 -16.35 11.68
C ASP A 29 7.06 -14.99 11.29
N LEU A 30 7.92 -13.98 11.09
CA LEU A 30 7.54 -12.66 10.60
C LEU A 30 6.71 -12.77 9.30
N TYR A 31 7.17 -13.58 8.36
CA TYR A 31 6.49 -13.71 7.07
C TYR A 31 5.14 -14.40 7.16
N GLU A 32 5.07 -15.58 7.80
CA GLU A 32 3.84 -16.38 7.83
C GLU A 32 2.78 -15.75 8.76
N ASN A 33 3.17 -15.18 9.90
CA ASN A 33 2.23 -14.65 10.88
C ASN A 33 1.80 -13.20 10.59
N HIS A 34 2.67 -12.39 9.98
CA HIS A 34 2.40 -10.95 9.81
C HIS A 34 2.38 -10.52 8.35
N LEU A 35 3.45 -10.76 7.59
CA LEU A 35 3.60 -10.14 6.26
C LEU A 35 2.66 -10.72 5.20
N LYS A 36 2.46 -12.04 5.19
CA LYS A 36 1.63 -12.72 4.20
C LYS A 36 0.16 -12.32 4.31
N GLY A 37 -0.39 -12.35 5.53
CA GLY A 37 -1.75 -11.89 5.79
C GLY A 37 -1.91 -10.39 5.61
N GLY A 38 -0.93 -9.60 6.09
CA GLY A 38 -0.93 -8.15 5.94
C GLY A 38 -0.91 -7.70 4.48
N CYS A 39 -0.10 -8.33 3.63
CA CYS A 39 -0.04 -8.04 2.20
C CYS A 39 -1.36 -8.35 1.48
N GLN A 40 -2.01 -9.48 1.80
CA GLN A 40 -3.33 -9.80 1.25
C GLN A 40 -4.39 -8.76 1.62
N ARG A 41 -4.37 -8.30 2.87
CA ARG A 41 -5.30 -7.28 3.36
C ARG A 41 -5.02 -5.90 2.77
N LEU A 42 -3.75 -5.50 2.64
CA LEU A 42 -3.35 -4.29 1.92
C LEU A 42 -3.85 -4.31 0.47
N LEU A 43 -3.66 -5.44 -0.23
CA LEU A 43 -4.09 -5.60 -1.62
C LEU A 43 -5.63 -5.54 -1.76
N ALA A 44 -6.36 -6.13 -0.82
CA ALA A 44 -7.81 -6.07 -0.79
C ALA A 44 -8.33 -4.63 -0.59
N LEU A 45 -7.78 -3.89 0.38
CA LEU A 45 -8.12 -2.49 0.64
C LEU A 45 -7.77 -1.60 -0.56
N ASN A 46 -6.58 -1.77 -1.14
CA ASN A 46 -6.17 -1.00 -2.30
C ASN A 46 -7.07 -1.28 -3.52
N LYS A 47 -7.49 -2.53 -3.72
CA LYS A 47 -8.46 -2.89 -4.77
C LYS A 47 -9.79 -2.18 -4.57
N ILE A 48 -10.30 -2.09 -3.35
CA ILE A 48 -11.54 -1.37 -3.03
C ILE A 48 -11.39 0.12 -3.34
N LEU A 49 -10.27 0.75 -2.92
CA LEU A 49 -9.98 2.16 -3.17
C LEU A 49 -9.88 2.46 -4.67
N ILE A 50 -9.15 1.65 -5.44
CA ILE A 50 -9.03 1.80 -6.90
C ILE A 50 -10.39 1.64 -7.58
N GLN A 51 -11.21 0.67 -7.15
CA GLN A 51 -12.56 0.50 -7.71
C GLN A 51 -13.45 1.71 -7.42
N ALA A 52 -13.38 2.25 -6.19
CA ALA A 52 -14.10 3.45 -5.82
C ALA A 52 -13.65 4.67 -6.64
N GLU A 53 -12.33 4.86 -6.81
CA GLU A 53 -11.77 5.94 -7.62
C GLU A 53 -12.23 5.83 -9.08
N ARG A 54 -12.15 4.63 -9.67
CA ARG A 54 -12.60 4.38 -11.05
C ARG A 54 -14.09 4.69 -11.22
N LYS A 55 -14.93 4.25 -10.28
CA LYS A 55 -16.37 4.55 -10.29
C LYS A 55 -16.63 6.05 -10.24
N GLN A 56 -15.88 6.80 -9.44
CA GLN A 56 -16.04 8.24 -9.32
C GLN A 56 -15.50 9.01 -10.52
N ARG A 57 -14.38 8.56 -11.11
CA ARG A 57 -13.87 9.10 -12.37
C ARG A 57 -14.90 8.94 -13.48
N ILE A 58 -15.53 7.77 -13.60
CA ILE A 58 -16.62 7.53 -14.55
C ILE A 58 -17.82 8.43 -14.25
N ARG A 59 -18.23 8.54 -12.98
CA ARG A 59 -19.36 9.41 -12.59
C ARG A 59 -19.10 10.87 -12.95
N ARG A 60 -17.86 11.36 -12.78
CA ARG A 60 -17.45 12.71 -13.18
C ARG A 60 -17.50 12.90 -14.70
N VAL A 61 -17.06 11.90 -15.47
CA VAL A 61 -17.15 11.93 -16.94
C VAL A 61 -18.61 11.91 -17.40
N LEU A 62 -19.46 11.06 -16.81
CA LEU A 62 -20.90 11.03 -17.12
C LEU A 62 -21.59 12.33 -16.75
N TYR A 63 -21.24 12.92 -15.60
CA TYR A 63 -21.78 14.22 -15.20
C TYR A 63 -21.38 15.33 -16.20
N ARG A 64 -20.12 15.32 -16.68
CA ARG A 64 -19.65 16.21 -17.75
C ARG A 64 -20.46 16.05 -19.03
N LEU A 65 -20.62 14.81 -19.49
CA LEU A 65 -21.37 14.50 -20.70
C LEU A 65 -22.85 14.87 -20.57
N GLY A 66 -23.47 14.59 -19.42
CA GLY A 66 -24.85 14.95 -19.14
C GLY A 66 -25.08 16.46 -19.13
N TRP A 67 -24.16 17.23 -18.54
CA TRP A 67 -24.23 18.69 -18.55
C TRP A 67 -24.09 19.27 -19.96
N VAL A 68 -23.06 18.86 -20.71
CA VAL A 68 -22.82 19.32 -22.08
C VAL A 68 -23.97 18.92 -23.02
N GLY A 69 -24.48 17.69 -22.86
CA GLY A 69 -25.62 17.18 -23.62
C GLY A 69 -26.92 17.95 -23.31
N GLY A 70 -27.25 18.13 -22.03
CA GLY A 70 -28.44 18.86 -21.60
C GLY A 70 -28.44 20.32 -22.06
N LEU A 71 -27.28 20.98 -21.98
CA LEU A 71 -27.10 22.35 -22.46
C LEU A 71 -27.26 22.45 -23.99
N SER A 72 -26.66 21.53 -24.74
CA SER A 72 -26.80 21.47 -26.20
C SER A 72 -28.25 21.26 -26.64
N ILE A 73 -28.97 20.37 -25.96
CA ILE A 73 -30.40 20.11 -26.22
C ILE A 73 -31.25 21.34 -25.92
N LEU A 74 -31.00 22.02 -24.79
CA LEU A 74 -31.73 23.24 -24.43
C LEU A 74 -31.56 24.32 -25.50
N VAL A 75 -30.34 24.54 -25.98
CA VAL A 75 -30.10 25.54 -27.03
C VAL A 75 -30.75 25.14 -28.34
N MET A 76 -30.75 23.85 -28.70
CA MET A 76 -31.48 23.36 -29.88
C MET A 76 -32.99 23.63 -29.77
N ILE A 77 -33.61 23.37 -28.61
CA ILE A 77 -35.03 23.66 -28.37
C ILE A 77 -35.34 25.15 -28.53
N VAL A 78 -34.52 26.02 -27.94
CA VAL A 78 -34.66 27.49 -28.08
C VAL A 78 -34.50 27.91 -29.54
N SER A 79 -33.59 27.27 -30.27
CA SER A 79 -33.35 27.53 -31.69
C SER A 79 -34.56 27.19 -32.56
N TYR A 80 -35.22 26.06 -32.29
CA TYR A 80 -36.43 25.64 -33.00
C TYR A 80 -37.66 26.51 -32.70
N LEU A 81 -37.77 27.05 -31.48
CA LEU A 81 -38.87 27.93 -31.08
C LEU A 81 -38.79 29.32 -31.73
N PHE A 82 -37.59 29.79 -32.08
CA PHE A 82 -37.35 31.07 -32.75
C PHE A 82 -36.91 30.85 -34.20
N ILE A 83 -37.86 30.47 -35.05
CA ILE A 83 -37.69 30.31 -36.50
C ILE A 83 -37.24 31.65 -37.09
N GLY A 84 -35.94 31.82 -37.30
CA GLY A 84 -35.37 32.98 -38.00
C GLY A 84 -34.05 33.56 -37.48
N ILE A 85 -33.47 33.06 -36.38
CA ILE A 85 -32.26 33.70 -35.81
C ILE A 85 -31.08 32.74 -35.63
N ASN A 86 -30.45 32.37 -36.74
CA ASN A 86 -29.24 31.53 -36.77
C ASN A 86 -28.02 32.16 -36.06
N MET A 87 -27.92 33.49 -36.00
CA MET A 87 -26.81 34.15 -35.31
C MET A 87 -26.98 34.18 -33.78
N LEU A 88 -28.20 34.45 -33.28
CA LEU A 88 -28.44 34.47 -31.83
C LEU A 88 -28.29 33.07 -31.23
N THR A 89 -28.62 32.04 -31.99
CA THR A 89 -28.47 30.63 -31.56
C THR A 89 -27.01 30.20 -31.52
N ALA A 90 -26.19 30.62 -32.49
CA ALA A 90 -24.74 30.41 -32.45
C ALA A 90 -24.07 31.13 -31.26
N ILE A 91 -24.45 32.40 -31.01
CA ILE A 91 -23.94 33.17 -29.86
C ILE A 91 -24.43 32.57 -28.53
N GLY A 92 -25.70 32.15 -28.48
CA GLY A 92 -26.29 31.46 -27.32
C GLY A 92 -25.60 30.15 -26.99
N LEU A 93 -25.27 29.33 -27.99
CA LEU A 93 -24.46 28.12 -27.83
C LEU A 93 -23.09 28.44 -27.24
N LEU A 94 -22.43 29.50 -27.74
CA LEU A 94 -21.09 29.88 -27.30
C LEU A 94 -21.11 30.38 -25.84
N VAL A 95 -22.05 31.26 -25.49
CA VAL A 95 -22.21 31.77 -24.12
C VAL A 95 -22.58 30.65 -23.16
N ALA A 96 -23.49 29.76 -23.56
CA ALA A 96 -23.85 28.59 -22.77
C ALA A 96 -22.63 27.70 -22.55
N TYR A 97 -21.80 27.46 -23.57
CA TYR A 97 -20.57 26.66 -23.46
C TYR A 97 -19.60 27.25 -22.43
N PHE A 98 -19.33 28.56 -22.47
CA PHE A 98 -18.46 29.23 -21.51
C PHE A 98 -19.05 29.30 -20.10
N ALA A 99 -20.35 29.57 -19.97
CA ALA A 99 -21.05 29.53 -18.69
C ALA A 99 -21.06 28.12 -18.09
N GLY A 100 -21.24 27.10 -18.94
CA GLY A 100 -21.14 25.69 -18.58
C GLY A 100 -19.73 25.34 -18.08
N LEU A 101 -18.68 25.80 -18.75
CA LEU A 101 -17.29 25.63 -18.31
C LEU A 101 -17.02 26.29 -16.95
N LEU A 102 -17.50 27.52 -16.74
CA LEU A 102 -17.30 28.29 -15.50
C LEU A 102 -18.08 27.69 -14.32
N LEU A 103 -19.32 27.25 -14.54
CA LEU A 103 -20.16 26.63 -13.50
C LEU A 103 -19.74 25.18 -13.22
N HIS A 104 -19.17 24.48 -14.20
CA HIS A 104 -18.68 23.12 -14.02
C HIS A 104 -17.60 23.01 -12.93
N GLY A 105 -16.77 24.04 -12.75
CA GLY A 105 -15.78 24.08 -11.65
C GLY A 105 -16.41 24.08 -10.24
N LYS A 106 -17.62 24.63 -10.08
CA LYS A 106 -18.34 24.68 -8.80
C LYS A 106 -19.23 23.46 -8.53
N PHE A 107 -19.72 22.79 -9.57
CA PHE A 107 -20.67 21.68 -9.45
C PHE A 107 -20.10 20.29 -9.81
N SER A 108 -18.84 20.20 -10.24
CA SER A 108 -18.20 18.90 -10.47
C SER A 108 -18.02 18.18 -9.13
N PRO A 109 -18.61 16.98 -8.94
CA PRO A 109 -18.38 16.24 -7.71
C PRO A 109 -16.88 15.92 -7.56
N GLY A 110 -16.32 16.30 -6.41
CA GLY A 110 -15.01 15.82 -5.96
C GLY A 110 -14.96 14.29 -5.97
N ILE A 111 -13.77 13.73 -6.16
CA ILE A 111 -13.56 12.30 -5.90
C ILE A 111 -13.53 12.20 -4.37
N VAL A 112 -14.54 11.54 -3.80
CA VAL A 112 -14.65 11.28 -2.36
C VAL A 112 -14.30 9.82 -2.13
N LEU A 113 -13.03 9.51 -1.93
CA LEU A 113 -12.63 8.15 -1.58
C LEU A 113 -13.32 7.70 -0.29
N PRO A 114 -13.61 6.40 -0.15
CA PRO A 114 -14.22 5.88 1.06
C PRO A 114 -13.21 5.97 2.21
N LYS A 115 -13.39 6.98 3.06
CA LYS A 115 -12.40 7.40 4.08
C LYS A 115 -12.02 6.30 5.06
N LYS A 116 -12.97 5.43 5.39
CA LYS A 116 -12.75 4.36 6.37
C LYS A 116 -11.70 3.35 5.87
N GLU A 117 -11.80 2.95 4.60
CA GLU A 117 -10.89 2.01 3.96
C GLU A 117 -9.52 2.64 3.71
N GLU A 118 -9.49 3.95 3.44
CA GLU A 118 -8.26 4.73 3.35
C GLU A 118 -7.54 4.78 4.72
N ASP A 119 -8.26 5.12 5.79
CA ASP A 119 -7.72 5.11 7.16
C ASP A 119 -7.23 3.71 7.57
N GLU A 120 -7.99 2.66 7.25
CA GLU A 120 -7.60 1.27 7.53
C GLU A 120 -6.34 0.86 6.77
N LEU A 121 -6.18 1.31 5.52
CA LEU A 121 -4.98 1.07 4.72
C LEU A 121 -3.75 1.74 5.34
N PHE A 122 -3.88 3.00 5.78
CA PHE A 122 -2.79 3.71 6.45
C PHE A 122 -2.40 3.04 7.77
N GLN A 123 -3.37 2.69 8.61
CA GLN A 123 -3.13 1.99 9.87
C GLN A 123 -2.43 0.64 9.66
N LEU A 124 -2.89 -0.15 8.68
CA LEU A 124 -2.28 -1.44 8.37
C LEU A 124 -0.86 -1.28 7.84
N ASN A 125 -0.60 -0.25 7.03
CA ASN A 125 0.74 0.06 6.54
C ASN A 125 1.68 0.40 7.71
N ASP A 126 1.25 1.26 8.61
CA ASP A 126 2.03 1.64 9.80
C ASP A 126 2.30 0.43 10.71
N GLN A 127 1.29 -0.41 10.95
CA GLN A 127 1.45 -1.65 11.72
C GLN A 127 2.49 -2.58 11.10
N LEU A 128 2.45 -2.80 9.78
CA LEU A 128 3.42 -3.65 9.09
C LEU A 128 4.83 -3.08 9.16
N ARG A 129 4.99 -1.77 9.01
CA ARG A 129 6.29 -1.11 9.17
C ARG A 129 6.85 -1.32 10.56
N GLN A 130 6.06 -1.13 11.62
CA GLN A 130 6.52 -1.34 12.99
C GLN A 130 6.92 -2.80 13.24
N VAL A 131 6.09 -3.76 12.83
CA VAL A 131 6.39 -5.19 13.02
C VAL A 131 7.69 -5.60 12.29
N ILE A 132 7.95 -5.05 11.10
CA ILE A 132 9.22 -5.27 10.40
C ILE A 132 10.40 -4.68 11.18
N LEU A 133 10.27 -3.43 11.64
CA LEU A 133 11.34 -2.75 12.38
C LEU A 133 11.67 -3.45 13.69
N ASP A 134 10.67 -3.90 14.43
CA ASP A 134 10.84 -4.62 15.68
C ASP A 134 11.59 -5.94 15.42
N ALA A 135 11.15 -6.71 14.41
CA ALA A 135 11.81 -7.95 14.05
C ALA A 135 13.26 -7.75 13.56
N GLU A 136 13.50 -6.71 12.74
CA GLU A 136 14.86 -6.34 12.27
C GLU A 136 15.77 -5.95 13.43
N LYS A 137 15.28 -5.15 14.39
CA LYS A 137 16.03 -4.74 15.59
C LYS A 137 16.33 -5.88 16.53
N GLU A 138 15.33 -6.70 16.87
CA GLU A 138 15.47 -7.85 17.76
C GLU A 138 16.52 -8.85 17.27
N ASN A 139 16.63 -9.00 15.95
CA ASN A 139 17.53 -9.96 15.32
C ASN A 139 18.83 -9.33 14.78
N LYS A 140 19.06 -8.03 15.02
CA LYS A 140 20.23 -7.26 14.52
C LYS A 140 20.41 -7.38 13.00
N GLY A 141 19.30 -7.35 12.26
CA GLY A 141 19.25 -7.50 10.82
C GLY A 141 18.73 -8.87 10.37
N LEU A 142 17.65 -8.87 9.58
CA LEU A 142 17.04 -10.06 8.98
C LEU A 142 17.26 -10.08 7.46
N LEU A 143 16.77 -9.06 6.74
CA LEU A 143 16.64 -9.12 5.29
C LEU A 143 18.00 -9.35 4.58
N TYR A 144 18.97 -8.47 4.79
CA TYR A 144 20.24 -8.52 4.07
C TYR A 144 21.16 -9.69 4.46
N PRO A 145 21.30 -10.04 5.75
CA PRO A 145 22.02 -11.24 6.16
C PRO A 145 21.46 -12.51 5.52
N LEU A 146 20.13 -12.65 5.48
CA LEU A 146 19.47 -13.82 4.89
C LEU A 146 19.59 -13.85 3.36
N LEU A 147 19.46 -12.70 2.69
CA LEU A 147 19.70 -12.61 1.23
C LEU A 147 21.14 -12.99 0.86
N ARG A 148 22.11 -12.64 1.71
CA ARG A 148 23.51 -13.02 1.53
C ARG A 148 23.69 -14.53 1.70
N LYS A 149 23.11 -15.10 2.76
CA LYS A 149 23.18 -16.54 3.05
C LYS A 149 22.57 -17.37 1.92
N ALA A 150 21.40 -16.96 1.40
CA ALA A 150 20.71 -17.66 0.31
C ALA A 150 21.32 -17.41 -1.09
N GLY A 151 22.27 -16.48 -1.22
CA GLY A 151 22.85 -16.09 -2.52
C GLY A 151 21.89 -15.31 -3.43
N LEU A 152 20.84 -14.68 -2.88
CA LEU A 152 19.75 -14.06 -3.64
C LEU A 152 19.89 -12.55 -3.84
N LYS A 153 20.94 -11.92 -3.31
CA LYS A 153 21.14 -10.46 -3.40
C LYS A 153 21.01 -9.90 -4.82
N LYS A 154 21.63 -10.55 -5.81
CA LYS A 154 21.58 -10.10 -7.21
C LYS A 154 20.15 -10.19 -7.77
N GLU A 155 19.44 -11.26 -7.43
CA GLU A 155 18.06 -11.45 -7.85
C GLU A 155 17.13 -10.42 -7.20
N ALA A 156 17.26 -10.19 -5.89
CA ALA A 156 16.51 -9.16 -5.19
C ALA A 156 16.73 -7.76 -5.80
N ARG A 157 17.97 -7.40 -6.14
CA ARG A 157 18.27 -6.13 -6.83
C ARG A 157 17.65 -6.07 -8.23
N SER A 158 17.66 -7.17 -8.99
CA SER A 158 17.01 -7.21 -10.31
C SER A 158 15.50 -7.04 -10.24
N LYS A 159 14.87 -7.40 -9.11
CA LYS A 159 13.44 -7.18 -8.83
C LYS A 159 13.13 -5.78 -8.27
N GLY A 160 14.14 -4.90 -8.15
CA GLY A 160 13.94 -3.51 -7.74
C GLY A 160 14.20 -3.23 -6.26
N LEU A 161 14.87 -4.13 -5.53
CA LEU A 161 15.34 -3.82 -4.17
C LEU A 161 16.43 -2.74 -4.21
N THR A 162 16.11 -1.54 -3.71
CA THR A 162 17.03 -0.39 -3.59
C THR A 162 17.28 0.04 -2.16
N LEU A 163 16.71 -0.65 -1.16
CA LEU A 163 16.95 -0.39 0.27
C LEU A 163 18.46 -0.40 0.57
N GLU A 164 18.92 0.40 1.51
CA GLU A 164 20.36 0.45 1.81
C GLU A 164 20.80 -0.81 2.55
N GLU A 165 21.99 -1.33 2.24
CA GLU A 165 22.52 -2.50 2.95
C GLU A 165 22.99 -2.07 4.36
N GLY A 166 22.09 -2.12 5.33
CA GLY A 166 22.34 -1.71 6.71
C GLY A 166 21.21 -2.07 7.67
N GLU A 167 21.11 -1.32 8.77
CA GLU A 167 19.95 -1.38 9.64
C GLU A 167 18.75 -0.80 8.90
N ILE A 168 17.67 -1.59 8.78
CA ILE A 168 16.43 -1.12 8.16
C ILE A 168 15.74 -0.20 9.17
N ASP A 169 15.51 1.05 8.76
CA ASP A 169 14.83 2.05 9.57
C ASP A 169 13.48 2.47 8.98
N MET A 170 12.74 3.29 9.73
CA MET A 170 11.40 3.74 9.34
C MET A 170 11.40 4.56 8.05
N TYR A 171 12.48 5.32 7.79
CA TYR A 171 12.60 6.15 6.58
C TYR A 171 12.79 5.29 5.34
N GLN A 172 13.59 4.23 5.46
CA GLN A 172 13.78 3.26 4.38
C GLN A 172 12.51 2.49 4.05
N LEU A 173 11.63 2.25 5.03
CA LEU A 173 10.35 1.58 4.81
C LEU A 173 9.24 2.52 4.31
N ASP A 174 9.46 3.83 4.28
CA ASP A 174 8.47 4.79 3.80
C ASP A 174 8.31 4.75 2.27
N GLY A 175 7.16 5.21 1.78
CA GLY A 175 6.82 5.21 0.36
C GLY A 175 6.87 3.81 -0.27
N GLY A 176 7.80 3.61 -1.22
CA GLY A 176 7.98 2.34 -1.92
C GLY A 176 8.77 1.28 -1.15
N GLY A 177 9.42 1.66 -0.05
CA GLY A 177 10.37 0.82 0.68
C GLY A 177 9.73 -0.41 1.34
N LEU A 178 8.56 -0.26 1.95
CA LEU A 178 7.79 -1.36 2.50
C LEU A 178 7.52 -2.45 1.45
N TYR A 179 7.13 -2.07 0.23
CA TYR A 179 6.87 -3.02 -0.84
C TYR A 179 8.13 -3.74 -1.30
N GLN A 180 9.25 -3.03 -1.42
CA GLN A 180 10.54 -3.64 -1.75
C GLN A 180 10.97 -4.65 -0.67
N TYR A 181 10.76 -4.33 0.61
CA TYR A 181 11.02 -5.24 1.72
C TYR A 181 10.15 -6.49 1.62
N LEU A 182 8.85 -6.32 1.43
CA LEU A 182 7.88 -7.42 1.30
C LEU A 182 8.23 -8.35 0.12
N ASP A 183 8.59 -7.78 -1.02
CA ASP A 183 8.99 -8.55 -2.22
C ASP A 183 10.30 -9.31 -2.01
N ALA A 184 11.28 -8.69 -1.35
CA ALA A 184 12.55 -9.32 -1.03
C ALA A 184 12.38 -10.44 0.01
N MET A 185 11.49 -10.24 0.99
CA MET A 185 11.16 -11.28 1.98
C MET A 185 10.37 -12.44 1.34
N ASN A 186 9.43 -12.14 0.44
CA ASN A 186 8.74 -13.17 -0.35
C ASN A 186 9.74 -13.99 -1.19
N LEU A 187 10.71 -13.33 -1.84
CA LEU A 187 11.78 -14.01 -2.57
C LEU A 187 12.61 -14.94 -1.67
N LEU A 188 12.94 -14.51 -0.45
CA LEU A 188 13.62 -15.34 0.55
C LEU A 188 12.78 -16.56 0.92
N MET A 189 11.49 -16.38 1.15
CA MET A 189 10.59 -17.47 1.55
C MET A 189 10.35 -18.49 0.44
N GLN A 190 10.26 -18.04 -0.81
CA GLN A 190 10.22 -18.93 -1.99
C GLN A 190 11.48 -19.79 -2.12
N ASN A 191 12.60 -19.31 -1.59
CA ASN A 191 13.90 -19.98 -1.63
C ASN A 191 14.37 -20.43 -0.24
N ARG A 192 13.45 -20.64 0.71
CA ARG A 192 13.75 -20.93 2.12
C ARG A 192 14.67 -22.15 2.32
N GLU A 193 14.63 -23.11 1.41
CA GLU A 193 15.49 -24.31 1.43
C GLU A 193 16.99 -23.96 1.35
N ARG A 194 17.33 -22.80 0.78
CA ARG A 194 18.70 -22.28 0.72
C ARG A 194 19.16 -21.66 2.03
N LEU A 195 18.25 -21.39 2.97
CA LEU A 195 18.55 -20.84 4.28
C LEU A 195 18.87 -21.92 5.32
N THR A 196 18.45 -23.17 5.05
CA THR A 196 18.67 -24.35 5.91
C THR A 196 19.87 -25.21 5.49
N LYS A 197 20.43 -24.97 4.31
CA LYS A 197 21.71 -25.53 3.87
C LYS A 197 22.89 -24.75 4.46
#